data_AF-A0A812KDQ5-F1
#
_entry.id   AF-A0A812KDQ5-F1
#
_cell.length_a   1.000
_cell.length_b   1.000
_cell.length_c   1.000
_cell.angle_alpha   90.00
_cell.angle_beta   90.00
_cell.angle_gamma   90.00
#
_symmetry.space_group_name_H-M   'P 1'
#
loop_
_entity.id
_entity.type
_entity.pdbx_description
1 polymer ?
#
loop_
_entity_poly.entity_id
_entity_poly.type
_entity_poly.pdbx_seq_one_letter_code
_entity_poly.pdbx_strand_id
1 'polypeptide(L)'
;KFKNNIGKQDDSGLSAYGLSMKALSKAVAGRDMEVLEKALKDAEAAGAGADLLEKARDRLCELKEAEARAKAAEELQAAIDSGDLALLEAALAKARSLKVPEDVLRAAEAVMYAACAQASLFRAMEGHDIQVLENALKDAEAAGVGSDVLEKARDRLCKLKEAEARAKAAEELQ
;
A
#
# COMPACT_ATOMS: atom_id res chain seq x y z
N LYS A 1 -9.11 -27.41 -72.34
CA LYS A 1 -10.34 -27.48 -71.51
C LYS A 1 -10.16 -28.76 -70.69
N PHE A 2 -9.81 -28.71 -69.40
CA PHE A 2 -10.72 -28.54 -68.28
C PHE A 2 -10.06 -27.73 -67.15
N LYS A 3 -10.73 -26.66 -66.72
CA LYS A 3 -10.56 -26.02 -65.41
C LYS A 3 -11.52 -26.73 -64.46
N ASN A 4 -11.08 -27.12 -63.27
CA ASN A 4 -11.89 -27.28 -62.05
C ASN A 4 -11.02 -27.95 -60.99
N ASN A 5 -11.08 -27.63 -59.70
CA ASN A 5 -11.67 -26.51 -58.97
C ASN A 5 -11.05 -26.73 -57.58
N ILE A 6 -10.16 -25.83 -57.14
CA ILE A 6 -9.49 -25.95 -55.84
C ILE A 6 -10.58 -25.73 -54.80
N GLY A 7 -10.91 -26.80 -54.06
CA GLY A 7 -11.79 -26.75 -52.90
C GLY A 7 -11.22 -25.79 -51.87
N LYS A 8 -11.72 -24.55 -51.89
CA LYS A 8 -11.74 -23.70 -50.72
C LYS A 8 -12.66 -24.40 -49.73
N GLN A 9 -12.08 -25.11 -48.76
CA GLN A 9 -12.84 -25.42 -47.55
C GLN A 9 -12.92 -24.13 -46.76
N ASP A 10 -14.16 -23.74 -46.51
CA ASP A 10 -14.55 -22.45 -45.99
C ASP A 10 -14.22 -22.38 -44.49
N ASP A 11 -13.13 -21.69 -44.14
CA ASP A 11 -12.80 -21.27 -42.77
C ASP A 11 -13.74 -20.16 -42.23
N SER A 12 -15.02 -20.18 -42.60
CA SER A 12 -16.00 -19.14 -42.23
C SER A 12 -17.20 -19.66 -41.43
N GLY A 13 -17.04 -20.85 -40.83
CA GLY A 13 -18.04 -21.49 -39.97
C GLY A 13 -17.71 -21.49 -38.48
N LEU A 14 -16.87 -20.60 -37.97
CA LEU A 14 -16.80 -20.38 -36.53
C LEU A 14 -18.12 -19.72 -36.12
N SER A 15 -19.07 -20.54 -35.66
CA SER A 15 -20.31 -20.05 -35.05
C SER A 15 -19.97 -18.96 -34.02
N ALA A 16 -20.90 -18.03 -33.78
CA ALA A 16 -20.70 -16.94 -32.81
C ALA A 16 -20.12 -17.44 -31.46
N TYR A 17 -20.46 -18.69 -31.10
CA TYR A 17 -19.91 -19.47 -29.98
C TYR A 17 -18.39 -19.73 -30.04
N GLY A 18 -17.85 -20.15 -31.20
CA GLY A 18 -16.41 -20.40 -31.35
C GLY A 18 -15.57 -19.12 -31.28
N LEU A 19 -16.12 -18.00 -31.76
CA LEU A 19 -15.49 -16.68 -31.66
C LEU A 19 -15.52 -16.16 -30.22
N SER A 20 -16.65 -16.29 -29.51
CA SER A 20 -16.76 -15.86 -28.11
C SER A 20 -15.88 -16.70 -27.17
N MET A 21 -15.77 -18.01 -27.37
CA MET A 21 -14.84 -18.85 -26.60
C MET A 21 -13.36 -18.47 -26.81
N LYS A 22 -12.95 -18.23 -28.06
CA LYS A 22 -11.57 -17.84 -28.37
C LYS A 22 -11.25 -16.46 -27.80
N ALA A 23 -12.21 -15.54 -27.84
CA ALA A 23 -12.09 -14.22 -27.22
C ALA A 23 -11.97 -14.32 -25.69
N LEU A 24 -12.83 -15.11 -25.03
CA LEU A 24 -12.78 -15.33 -23.59
C LEU A 24 -11.46 -15.97 -23.15
N SER A 25 -11.01 -17.03 -23.82
CA SER A 25 -9.73 -17.68 -23.51
C SER A 25 -8.55 -16.71 -23.64
N LYS A 26 -8.54 -15.86 -24.68
CA LYS A 26 -7.53 -14.81 -24.84
C LYS A 26 -7.62 -13.74 -23.74
N ALA A 27 -8.83 -13.37 -23.34
CA ALA A 27 -9.04 -12.38 -22.28
C ALA A 27 -8.62 -12.91 -20.90
N VAL A 28 -8.88 -14.19 -20.60
CA VAL A 28 -8.43 -14.87 -19.37
C VAL A 28 -6.89 -14.90 -19.28
N ALA A 29 -6.21 -15.10 -20.41
CA ALA A 29 -4.76 -15.02 -20.49
C ALA A 29 -4.23 -13.57 -20.41
N GLY A 30 -5.10 -12.58 -20.62
CA GLY A 30 -4.77 -11.16 -20.56
C GLY A 30 -4.72 -10.61 -19.14
N ARG A 31 -4.48 -9.29 -19.05
CA ARG A 31 -4.54 -8.51 -17.80
C ARG A 31 -5.61 -7.42 -17.83
N ASP A 32 -6.41 -7.37 -18.90
CA ASP A 32 -7.40 -6.33 -19.11
C ASP A 32 -8.76 -6.79 -18.57
N MET A 33 -9.19 -6.17 -17.47
CA MET A 33 -10.44 -6.51 -16.80
C MET A 33 -11.67 -6.14 -17.64
N GLU A 34 -11.64 -5.03 -18.39
CA GLU A 34 -12.78 -4.62 -19.21
C GLU A 34 -12.99 -5.59 -20.37
N VAL A 35 -11.88 -5.99 -21.01
CA VAL A 35 -11.90 -7.00 -22.08
C VAL A 35 -12.38 -8.34 -21.54
N LEU A 36 -11.96 -8.72 -20.32
CA LEU A 36 -12.40 -9.96 -19.67
C LEU A 36 -13.88 -9.93 -19.31
N GLU A 37 -14.39 -8.86 -18.71
CA GLU A 37 -15.82 -8.71 -18.38
C GLU A 37 -16.71 -8.74 -19.62
N LYS A 38 -16.30 -8.06 -20.69
CA LYS A 38 -17.02 -8.06 -21.96
C LYS A 38 -17.04 -9.46 -22.58
N ALA A 39 -15.88 -10.11 -22.66
CA ALA A 39 -15.78 -11.46 -23.22
C ALA A 39 -16.58 -12.48 -22.40
N LEU A 40 -16.67 -12.29 -21.08
CA LEU A 40 -17.44 -13.14 -20.19
C LEU A 40 -18.95 -13.01 -20.45
N LYS A 41 -19.47 -11.79 -20.60
CA LYS A 41 -20.87 -11.55 -21.01
C LYS A 41 -21.19 -12.12 -22.39
N ASP A 42 -20.30 -11.94 -23.35
CA ASP A 42 -20.47 -12.46 -24.71
C ASP A 42 -20.45 -14.01 -24.72
N ALA A 43 -19.61 -14.62 -23.89
CA ALA A 43 -19.53 -16.07 -23.73
C ALA A 43 -20.76 -16.64 -22.98
N GLU A 44 -21.26 -15.96 -21.95
CA GLU A 44 -22.50 -16.32 -21.26
C GLU A 44 -23.71 -16.27 -22.21
N ALA A 45 -23.84 -15.21 -23.01
CA ALA A 45 -24.90 -15.07 -24.00
C ALA A 45 -24.83 -16.14 -25.09
N ALA A 46 -23.62 -16.61 -25.42
CA ALA A 46 -23.41 -17.71 -26.36
C ALA A 46 -23.63 -19.11 -25.74
N GLY A 47 -23.79 -19.21 -24.41
CA GLY A 47 -23.94 -20.48 -23.70
C GLY A 47 -22.63 -21.24 -23.51
N ALA A 48 -21.51 -20.53 -23.32
CA ALA A 48 -20.20 -21.12 -23.09
C ALA A 48 -20.19 -22.08 -21.88
N GLY A 49 -19.34 -23.10 -21.95
CA GLY A 49 -19.22 -24.11 -20.90
C GLY A 49 -18.92 -23.50 -19.52
N ALA A 50 -19.60 -24.02 -18.51
CA ALA A 50 -19.52 -23.54 -17.13
C ALA A 50 -18.07 -23.46 -16.60
N ASP A 51 -17.24 -24.47 -16.91
CA ASP A 51 -15.83 -24.51 -16.48
C ASP A 51 -15.00 -23.33 -16.98
N LEU A 52 -15.27 -22.84 -18.21
CA LEU A 52 -14.54 -21.71 -18.78
C LEU A 52 -15.03 -20.38 -18.17
N LEU A 53 -16.33 -20.27 -17.90
CA LEU A 53 -16.92 -19.11 -17.24
C LEU A 53 -16.44 -19.01 -15.79
N GLU A 54 -16.35 -20.12 -15.07
CA GLU A 54 -15.81 -20.17 -13.71
C GLU A 54 -14.36 -19.70 -13.68
N LYS A 55 -13.48 -20.27 -14.53
CA LYS A 55 -12.09 -19.82 -14.66
C LYS A 55 -11.97 -18.32 -14.99
N ALA A 56 -12.86 -17.81 -15.83
CA ALA A 56 -12.87 -16.40 -16.19
C ALA A 56 -13.32 -15.50 -15.04
N ARG A 57 -14.29 -15.95 -14.23
CA ARG A 57 -14.75 -15.25 -13.02
C ARG A 57 -13.67 -15.25 -11.94
N ASP A 58 -13.02 -16.39 -11.71
CA ASP A 58 -11.90 -16.52 -10.78
C ASP A 58 -10.78 -15.56 -11.19
N ARG A 59 -10.42 -15.57 -12.48
CA ARG A 59 -9.40 -14.68 -13.01
C ARG A 59 -9.76 -13.20 -12.85
N LEU A 60 -11.02 -12.85 -13.07
CA LEU A 60 -11.50 -11.48 -12.86
C LEU A 60 -11.42 -11.08 -11.38
N CYS A 61 -11.76 -11.99 -10.47
CA CYS A 61 -11.64 -11.78 -9.03
C CYS A 61 -10.16 -11.53 -8.65
N GLU A 62 -9.25 -12.38 -9.12
CA GLU A 62 -7.81 -12.23 -8.89
C GLU A 62 -7.27 -10.88 -9.39
N LEU A 63 -7.69 -10.45 -10.59
CA LEU A 63 -7.27 -9.16 -11.16
C LEU A 63 -7.81 -7.99 -10.34
N LYS A 64 -9.06 -8.04 -9.89
CA LYS A 64 -9.66 -7.01 -9.02
C LYS A 64 -8.94 -6.92 -7.68
N GLU A 65 -8.63 -8.06 -7.06
CA GLU A 65 -7.85 -8.10 -5.82
C GLU A 65 -6.42 -7.59 -6.02
N ALA A 66 -5.78 -7.90 -7.15
CA ALA A 66 -4.46 -7.40 -7.49
C ALA A 66 -4.46 -5.88 -7.71
N GLU A 67 -5.45 -5.33 -8.42
CA GLU A 67 -5.59 -3.88 -8.62
C GLU A 67 -5.89 -3.17 -7.31
N ALA A 68 -6.79 -3.72 -6.48
CA ALA A 68 -7.08 -3.16 -5.16
C ALA A 68 -5.84 -3.12 -4.27
N ARG A 69 -5.03 -4.19 -4.28
CA ARG A 69 -3.73 -4.22 -3.59
C ARG A 69 -2.75 -3.18 -4.12
N ALA A 70 -2.64 -3.04 -5.44
CA ALA A 70 -1.76 -2.05 -6.05
C ALA A 70 -2.17 -0.62 -5.65
N LYS A 71 -3.46 -0.29 -5.74
CA LYS A 71 -4.00 1.01 -5.30
C LYS A 71 -3.76 1.25 -3.82
N ALA A 72 -3.96 0.24 -2.97
CA ALA A 72 -3.69 0.39 -1.54
C ALA A 72 -2.21 0.62 -1.23
N ALA A 73 -1.31 -0.01 -1.99
CA ALA A 73 0.12 0.24 -1.87
C ALA A 73 0.50 1.66 -2.35
N GLU A 74 -0.10 2.16 -3.43
CA GLU A 74 0.08 3.54 -3.91
C GLU A 74 -0.45 4.57 -2.90
N GLU A 75 -1.65 4.35 -2.35
CA GLU A 75 -2.21 5.20 -1.30
C GLU A 75 -1.33 5.21 -0.05
N LEU A 76 -0.78 4.05 0.32
CA LEU A 76 0.14 3.93 1.44
C LEU A 76 1.43 4.71 1.21
N GLN A 77 1.99 4.62 0.00
CA GLN A 77 3.18 5.41 -0.37
C GLN A 77 2.88 6.92 -0.37
N ALA A 78 1.74 7.32 -0.91
CA ALA A 78 1.33 8.73 -0.88
C ALA A 78 1.14 9.24 0.55
N ALA A 79 0.60 8.41 1.46
CA ALA A 79 0.47 8.75 2.86
C ALA A 79 1.85 8.91 3.55
N ILE A 80 2.80 8.01 3.26
CA ILE A 80 4.20 8.13 3.70
C ILE A 80 4.80 9.46 3.25
N ASP A 81 4.65 9.81 1.97
CA ASP A 81 5.24 11.02 1.39
C ASP A 81 4.58 12.29 1.94
N SER A 82 3.29 12.23 2.29
CA SER A 82 2.57 13.35 2.89
C SER A 82 2.97 13.64 4.34
N GLY A 83 3.51 12.65 5.06
CA GLY A 83 3.80 12.74 6.49
C GLY A 83 2.56 12.87 7.39
N ASP A 84 1.35 12.71 6.85
CA ASP A 84 0.11 12.73 7.63
C ASP A 84 -0.11 11.38 8.31
N LEU A 85 0.08 11.38 9.63
CA LEU A 85 -0.10 10.20 10.48
C LEU A 85 -1.50 9.59 10.40
N ALA A 86 -2.55 10.41 10.29
CA ALA A 86 -3.92 9.91 10.22
C ALA A 86 -4.20 9.23 8.87
N LEU A 87 -3.69 9.81 7.78
CA LEU A 87 -3.75 9.17 6.46
C LEU A 87 -2.94 7.87 6.41
N LEU A 88 -1.75 7.86 7.02
CA LEU A 88 -0.88 6.70 7.06
C LEU A 88 -1.51 5.53 7.84
N GLU A 89 -2.16 5.82 8.98
CA GLU A 89 -2.88 4.81 9.76
C GLU A 89 -4.07 4.22 8.98
N ALA A 90 -4.87 5.07 8.33
CA ALA A 90 -5.98 4.64 7.50
C ALA A 90 -5.51 3.79 6.30
N ALA A 91 -4.43 4.20 5.65
CA ALA A 91 -3.83 3.48 4.53
C ALA A 91 -3.25 2.12 4.97
N LEU A 92 -2.60 2.05 6.13
CA LEU A 92 -2.10 0.80 6.72
C LEU A 92 -3.25 -0.18 7.03
N ALA A 93 -4.34 0.31 7.63
CA ALA A 93 -5.51 -0.52 7.89
C ALA A 93 -6.11 -1.11 6.61
N LYS A 94 -6.22 -0.27 5.56
CA LYS A 94 -6.70 -0.71 4.24
C LYS A 94 -5.73 -1.71 3.58
N ALA A 95 -4.43 -1.45 3.61
CA ALA A 95 -3.41 -2.33 3.05
C ALA A 95 -3.38 -3.71 3.75
N ARG A 96 -3.55 -3.75 5.08
CA ARG A 96 -3.70 -5.00 5.84
C ARG A 96 -4.94 -5.78 5.43
N SER A 97 -6.08 -5.10 5.25
CA SER A 97 -7.33 -5.76 4.83
C SER A 97 -7.22 -6.38 3.42
N LEU A 98 -6.42 -5.76 2.55
CA LEU A 98 -6.20 -6.20 1.18
C LEU A 98 -5.03 -7.17 1.02
N LYS A 99 -4.35 -7.57 2.11
CA LYS A 99 -3.18 -8.47 2.07
C LYS A 99 -2.08 -7.96 1.14
N VAL A 100 -1.78 -6.67 1.23
CA VAL A 100 -0.59 -6.07 0.60
C VAL A 100 0.66 -6.78 1.15
N PRO A 101 1.74 -6.95 0.35
CA PRO A 101 2.94 -7.63 0.81
C PRO A 101 3.51 -7.05 2.11
N GLU A 102 3.92 -7.93 3.02
CA GLU A 102 4.41 -7.60 4.36
C GLU A 102 5.61 -6.65 4.34
N ASP A 103 6.47 -6.74 3.32
CA ASP A 103 7.64 -5.87 3.19
C ASP A 103 7.23 -4.39 3.05
N VAL A 104 6.13 -4.12 2.34
CA VAL A 104 5.58 -2.77 2.16
C VAL A 104 4.93 -2.29 3.45
N LEU A 105 4.17 -3.16 4.13
CA LEU A 105 3.57 -2.85 5.43
C LEU A 105 4.64 -2.50 6.47
N ARG A 106 5.72 -3.28 6.54
CA ARG A 106 6.83 -3.05 7.47
C ARG A 106 7.53 -1.73 7.20
N ALA A 107 7.75 -1.38 5.93
CA ALA A 107 8.34 -0.09 5.57
C ALA A 107 7.45 1.08 6.03
N ALA A 108 6.14 0.98 5.80
CA ALA A 108 5.19 2.00 6.23
C ALA A 108 5.07 2.11 7.76
N GLU A 109 5.08 0.98 8.47
CA GLU A 109 5.09 0.96 9.94
C GLU A 109 6.35 1.59 10.53
N ALA A 110 7.51 1.36 9.92
CA ALA A 110 8.76 2.01 10.34
C ALA A 110 8.68 3.53 10.20
N VAL A 111 8.11 4.03 9.10
CA VAL A 111 7.86 5.46 8.89
C VAL A 111 6.88 6.00 9.94
N MET A 112 5.77 5.29 10.18
CA MET A 112 4.78 5.67 11.19
C MET A 112 5.43 5.76 12.58
N TYR A 113 6.26 4.78 12.93
CA TYR A 113 6.97 4.76 14.20
C TYR A 113 7.92 5.95 14.34
N ALA A 114 8.69 6.27 13.29
CA ALA A 114 9.55 7.45 13.26
C ALA A 114 8.77 8.76 13.43
N ALA A 115 7.64 8.91 12.73
CA ALA A 115 6.79 10.09 12.83
C ALA A 115 6.16 10.22 14.24
N CYS A 116 5.68 9.13 14.84
CA CYS A 116 5.18 9.10 16.21
C CYS A 116 6.26 9.46 17.24
N ALA A 117 7.47 8.90 17.08
CA ALA A 117 8.60 9.20 17.96
C ALA A 117 9.01 10.67 17.85
N GLN A 118 9.02 11.22 16.63
CA GLN A 118 9.28 12.64 16.39
C GLN A 118 8.22 13.55 17.03
N ALA A 119 6.93 13.24 16.88
CA ALA A 119 5.86 13.99 17.51
C ALA A 119 5.95 13.95 19.06
N SER A 120 6.25 12.77 19.60
CA SER A 120 6.46 12.58 21.05
C SER A 120 7.67 13.39 21.55
N LEU A 121 8.76 13.41 20.78
CA LEU A 121 9.94 14.20 21.06
C LEU A 121 9.65 15.70 21.09
N PHE A 122 8.91 16.23 20.12
CA PHE A 122 8.50 17.64 20.13
C PHE A 122 7.67 17.99 21.36
N ARG A 123 6.69 17.15 21.71
CA ARG A 123 5.88 17.35 22.91
C ARG A 123 6.73 17.32 24.19
N ALA A 124 7.72 16.42 24.25
CA ALA A 124 8.65 16.36 25.37
C ALA A 124 9.57 17.60 25.44
N MET A 125 9.98 18.16 24.31
CA MET A 125 10.78 19.40 24.25
C MET A 125 10.02 20.63 24.76
N GLU A 126 8.70 20.69 24.52
CA GLU A 126 7.81 21.72 25.06
C GLU A 126 7.53 21.53 26.55
N GLY A 127 7.68 20.31 27.05
CA GLY A 127 7.58 19.98 28.46
C GLY A 127 8.75 20.49 29.30
N HIS A 128 8.65 20.25 30.62
CA HIS A 128 9.70 20.53 31.60
C HIS A 128 10.23 19.23 32.26
N ASP A 129 9.76 18.07 31.80
CA ASP A 129 10.14 16.78 32.34
C ASP A 129 11.35 16.22 31.58
N ILE A 130 12.49 16.21 32.27
CA ILE A 130 13.78 15.73 31.76
C ILE A 130 13.72 14.23 31.43
N GLN A 131 13.03 13.41 32.23
CA GLN A 131 12.95 11.97 32.00
C GLN A 131 12.12 11.65 30.76
N VAL A 132 11.00 12.36 30.57
CA VAL A 132 10.17 12.20 29.38
C VAL A 132 10.95 12.58 28.13
N LEU A 133 11.75 13.65 28.18
CA LEU A 133 12.60 14.06 27.05
C LEU A 133 13.73 13.08 26.75
N GLU A 134 14.36 12.49 27.76
CA GLU A 134 15.38 11.44 27.57
C GLU A 134 14.81 10.17 26.95
N ASN A 135 13.63 9.74 27.39
CA ASN A 135 12.98 8.55 26.82
C ASN A 135 12.55 8.80 25.39
N ALA A 136 11.93 9.96 25.11
CA ALA A 136 11.54 10.33 23.76
C ALA A 136 12.75 10.44 22.81
N LEU A 137 13.91 10.90 23.29
CA LEU A 137 15.16 10.91 22.52
C LEU A 137 15.63 9.51 22.13
N LYS A 138 15.60 8.56 23.07
CA LYS A 138 15.97 7.16 22.79
C LYS A 138 15.01 6.52 21.79
N ASP A 139 13.72 6.78 21.94
CA ASP A 139 12.71 6.26 21.02
C ASP A 139 12.88 6.85 19.62
N ALA A 140 13.14 8.16 19.52
CA ALA A 140 13.42 8.83 18.26
C ALA A 140 14.72 8.34 17.59
N GLU A 141 15.77 8.07 18.37
CA GLU A 141 17.01 7.46 17.88
C GLU A 141 16.80 6.04 17.35
N ALA A 142 16.06 5.21 18.10
CA ALA A 142 15.71 3.87 17.68
C ALA A 142 14.83 3.86 16.42
N ALA A 143 13.99 4.89 16.27
CA ALA A 143 13.14 5.07 15.09
C ALA A 143 13.87 5.70 13.88
N GLY A 144 15.13 6.12 14.03
CA GLY A 144 15.89 6.74 12.95
C GLY A 144 15.45 8.16 12.60
N VAL A 145 14.91 8.91 13.56
CA VAL A 145 14.56 10.33 13.38
C VAL A 145 15.81 11.14 13.03
N GLY A 146 15.65 12.12 12.13
CA GLY A 146 16.76 12.91 11.59
C GLY A 146 17.62 13.59 12.66
N SER A 147 18.94 13.59 12.44
CA SER A 147 19.96 14.13 13.36
C SER A 147 19.68 15.55 13.82
N ASP A 148 19.13 16.40 12.94
CA ASP A 148 18.86 17.80 13.24
C ASP A 148 17.80 17.98 14.34
N VAL A 149 16.81 17.07 14.39
CA VAL A 149 15.78 17.10 15.44
C VAL A 149 16.35 16.58 16.75
N LEU A 150 17.15 15.52 16.69
CA LEU A 150 17.82 14.94 17.85
C LEU A 150 18.79 15.94 18.50
N GLU A 151 19.54 16.71 17.71
CA GLU A 151 20.46 17.75 18.20
C GLU A 151 19.70 18.84 18.96
N LYS A 152 18.61 19.37 18.38
CA LYS A 152 17.76 20.38 19.05
C LYS A 152 17.16 19.86 20.37
N ALA A 153 16.77 18.58 20.41
CA ALA A 153 16.25 17.97 21.62
C ALA A 153 17.34 17.79 22.70
N ARG A 154 18.56 17.42 22.31
CA ARG A 154 19.72 17.32 23.22
C ARG A 154 20.11 18.67 23.80
N ASP A 155 20.09 19.74 23.00
CA ASP A 155 20.31 21.11 23.47
C ASP A 155 19.26 21.54 24.49
N ARG A 156 17.99 21.21 24.24
CA ARG A 156 16.90 21.49 25.17
C ARG A 156 17.09 20.74 26.49
N LEU A 157 17.48 19.46 26.42
CA LEU A 157 17.75 18.63 27.59
C LEU A 157 18.88 19.20 28.45
N CYS A 158 19.96 19.66 27.82
CA CYS A 158 21.08 20.30 28.52
C CYS A 158 20.61 21.53 29.31
N LYS A 159 19.85 22.43 28.66
CA LYS A 159 19.29 23.64 29.29
C LYS A 159 18.36 23.32 30.47
N LEU A 160 17.53 22.28 30.37
CA LEU A 160 16.63 21.89 31.45
C LEU A 160 17.40 21.35 32.66
N LYS A 161 18.44 20.53 32.44
CA LYS A 161 19.30 20.02 33.52
C LYS A 161 20.06 21.13 34.23
N GLU A 162 20.60 22.09 33.50
CA GLU A 162 21.26 23.26 34.08
C GLU A 162 20.30 24.09 34.93
N ALA A 163 19.07 24.29 34.47
CA ALA A 163 18.04 25.01 35.22
C ALA A 163 17.65 24.27 36.51
N GLU A 164 17.46 22.95 36.45
CA GLU A 164 17.13 22.13 37.62
C GLU A 164 18.27 22.13 38.65
N ALA A 165 19.52 22.00 38.21
CA ALA A 165 20.69 22.05 39.09
C ALA A 165 20.83 23.42 39.79
N ARG A 166 20.59 24.51 39.05
CA ARG A 166 20.57 25.87 39.63
C ARG A 166 19.44 26.07 40.63
N ALA A 167 18.25 25.52 40.36
CA ALA A 167 17.11 25.60 41.27
C ALA A 167 17.40 24.86 42.58
N LYS A 168 17.93 23.62 42.51
CA LYS A 168 18.34 22.85 43.70
C LYS A 168 19.41 23.56 44.53
N ALA A 169 20.44 24.10 43.87
CA ALA A 169 21.48 24.85 44.56
C ALA A 169 20.96 26.14 45.24
N ALA A 170 19.94 26.78 44.68
CA ALA A 170 19.31 27.95 45.28
C ALA A 170 18.42 27.60 46.47
N GLU A 171 17.76 26.44 46.45
CA GLU A 171 16.93 25.93 47.56
C GLU A 171 17.79 25.50 48.75
N GLU A 172 18.94 24.85 48.53
CA GLU A 172 19.88 24.47 49.60
C GLU A 172 20.55 25.66 50.33
N LEU A 173 20.45 26.87 49.77
CA LEU A 173 20.99 28.11 50.33
C LEU A 173 19.97 28.93 51.14
N GLN A 174 18.70 28.47 51.25
CA GLN A 174 17.63 29.11 52.04
C GLN A 174 17.41 28.43 53.38
#